data_AF-A0A933J0F2-F1
#
_entry.id   AF-A0A933J0F2-F1
#
_cell.length_a   1.000
_cell.length_b   1.000
_cell.length_c   1.000
_cell.angle_alpha   90.00
_cell.angle_beta   90.00
_cell.angle_gamma   90.00
#
_symmetry.space_group_name_H-M   'P 1'
#
loop_
_entity.id
_entity.type
_entity.pdbx_description
1 polymer ?
#
loop_
_entity_poly.entity_id
_entity_poly.type
_entity_poly.pdbx_seq_one_letter_code
_entity_poly.pdbx_strand_id
1 'polypeptide(L)'
;MIAKREFFTTNEVAQTLGISPFTIRRYIRIRKLKAIKLEGSYRVRQSDLEQFLKARELETEDELAALDAAEESLATAKKTTAATATRKSAAEEKRKSERAEEEPSPRSATEKKARKKSASSSSRGGVTPPTAKPVK
;
A
#
# COMPACT_ATOMS: atom_id res chain seq x y z
N MET A 1 -5.67 -33.98 5.14
CA MET A 1 -4.68 -32.97 4.68
C MET A 1 -5.43 -31.85 3.98
N ILE A 2 -5.24 -30.60 4.39
CA ILE A 2 -5.91 -29.44 3.78
C ILE A 2 -4.97 -28.88 2.71
N ALA A 3 -5.34 -29.07 1.44
CA ALA A 3 -4.62 -28.46 0.32
C ALA A 3 -4.76 -26.93 0.42
N LYS A 4 -3.63 -26.21 0.57
CA LYS A 4 -3.62 -24.74 0.63
C LYS A 4 -3.89 -24.21 -0.78
N ARG A 5 -5.10 -23.68 -1.00
CA ARG A 5 -5.46 -23.04 -2.27
C ARG A 5 -4.80 -21.68 -2.35
N GLU A 6 -4.00 -21.45 -3.39
CA GLU A 6 -3.28 -20.17 -3.57
C GLU A 6 -4.20 -19.05 -4.07
N PHE A 7 -5.27 -19.41 -4.78
CA PHE A 7 -6.18 -18.47 -5.42
C PHE A 7 -7.62 -18.70 -4.97
N PHE A 8 -8.28 -17.60 -4.60
CA PHE A 8 -9.68 -17.57 -4.22
C PHE A 8 -10.51 -16.89 -5.29
N THR A 9 -11.71 -17.43 -5.52
CA THR A 9 -12.74 -16.76 -6.30
C THR A 9 -13.35 -15.61 -5.50
N THR A 10 -13.98 -14.68 -6.20
CA THR A 10 -14.71 -13.57 -5.55
C THR A 10 -15.80 -14.05 -4.59
N ASN A 11 -16.45 -15.18 -4.89
CA ASN A 11 -17.50 -15.75 -4.06
C ASN A 11 -16.95 -16.40 -2.79
N GLU A 12 -15.82 -17.11 -2.88
CA GLU A 12 -15.15 -17.68 -1.70
C GLU A 12 -14.68 -16.57 -0.76
N VAL A 13 -14.02 -15.53 -1.28
CA VAL A 13 -13.59 -14.36 -0.48
C VAL A 13 -14.79 -13.69 0.20
N ALA A 14 -15.90 -13.54 -0.54
CA ALA A 14 -17.14 -12.97 -0.02
C ALA A 14 -17.71 -13.81 1.13
N GLN A 15 -17.74 -15.13 0.99
CA GLN A 15 -18.21 -16.04 2.04
C GLN A 15 -17.31 -16.00 3.27
N THR A 16 -15.98 -16.04 3.09
CA THR A 16 -15.02 -16.00 4.18
C THR A 16 -15.12 -14.71 5.00
N LEU A 17 -15.33 -13.57 4.33
CA LEU A 17 -15.44 -12.27 5.01
C LEU A 17 -16.87 -11.92 5.44
N GLY A 18 -17.88 -12.71 5.05
CA GLY A 18 -19.29 -12.40 5.28
C GLY A 18 -19.80 -11.16 4.54
N ILE A 19 -19.17 -10.80 3.41
CA ILE A 19 -19.49 -9.60 2.63
C ILE A 19 -20.10 -10.00 1.29
N SER A 20 -21.02 -9.20 0.73
CA SER A 20 -21.54 -9.42 -0.62
C SER A 20 -20.43 -9.53 -1.69
N PRO A 21 -20.52 -10.48 -2.65
CA PRO A 21 -19.59 -10.57 -3.79
C PRO A 21 -19.52 -9.29 -4.61
N PHE A 22 -20.60 -8.50 -4.64
CA PHE A 22 -20.63 -7.20 -5.30
C PHE A 22 -19.62 -6.22 -4.68
N THR A 23 -19.52 -6.21 -3.35
CA THR A 23 -18.57 -5.35 -2.62
C THR A 23 -17.12 -5.76 -2.89
N ILE A 24 -16.83 -7.06 -2.95
CA ILE A 24 -15.50 -7.55 -3.32
C ILE A 24 -15.15 -7.11 -4.75
N ARG A 25 -16.07 -7.27 -5.72
CA ARG A 25 -15.89 -6.74 -7.08
C ARG A 25 -15.65 -5.24 -7.07
N ARG A 26 -16.38 -4.49 -6.23
CA ARG A 26 -16.18 -3.04 -6.07
C ARG A 26 -14.77 -2.74 -5.58
N TYR A 27 -14.28 -3.43 -4.53
CA TYR A 27 -12.91 -3.27 -4.02
C TYR A 27 -11.84 -3.54 -5.07
N ILE A 28 -12.05 -4.54 -5.92
CA ILE A 28 -11.15 -4.83 -7.04
C ILE A 28 -11.19 -3.70 -8.09
N ARG A 29 -12.39 -3.21 -8.45
CA ARG A 29 -12.55 -2.13 -9.45
C ARG A 29 -11.92 -0.81 -9.00
N ILE A 30 -12.04 -0.47 -7.72
CA ILE A 30 -11.39 0.72 -7.13
C ILE A 30 -9.92 0.46 -6.75
N ARG A 31 -9.36 -0.68 -7.14
CA ARG A 31 -7.97 -1.11 -6.88
C ARG A 31 -7.56 -1.16 -5.40
N LYS A 32 -8.53 -1.26 -4.49
CA LYS A 32 -8.25 -1.47 -3.06
C LYS A 32 -7.82 -2.90 -2.77
N LEU A 33 -8.35 -3.89 -3.51
CA LEU A 33 -7.97 -5.30 -3.41
C LEU A 33 -7.29 -5.72 -4.72
N LYS A 34 -6.05 -6.20 -4.63
CA LYS A 34 -5.33 -6.74 -5.80
C LYS A 34 -5.94 -8.08 -6.21
N ALA A 35 -6.17 -8.24 -7.51
CA ALA A 35 -6.73 -9.45 -8.09
C ALA A 35 -6.26 -9.63 -9.53
N ILE A 36 -6.18 -10.88 -9.97
CA ILE A 36 -5.92 -11.27 -11.35
C ILE A 36 -7.25 -11.38 -12.09
N LYS A 37 -7.37 -10.72 -13.24
CA LYS A 37 -8.54 -10.81 -14.12
C LYS A 37 -8.36 -11.98 -15.09
N LEU A 38 -9.28 -12.94 -15.08
CA LEU A 38 -9.31 -14.12 -15.96
C LEU A 38 -10.63 -14.15 -16.74
N GLU A 39 -10.60 -13.84 -18.03
CA GLU A 39 -11.71 -14.03 -19.00
C GLU A 39 -13.15 -13.69 -18.53
N GLY A 40 -13.31 -12.80 -17.55
CA GLY A 40 -14.62 -12.42 -17.00
C GLY A 40 -14.80 -12.67 -15.49
N SER A 41 -13.89 -13.38 -14.86
CA SER A 41 -13.83 -13.59 -13.41
C SER A 41 -12.57 -13.00 -12.79
N TYR A 42 -12.58 -12.83 -11.47
CA TYR A 42 -11.39 -12.41 -10.72
C TYR A 42 -10.88 -13.57 -9.85
N ARG A 43 -9.56 -13.62 -9.67
CA ARG A 43 -8.88 -14.48 -8.69
C ARG A 43 -8.05 -13.61 -7.77
N VAL A 44 -8.20 -13.83 -6.47
CA VAL A 44 -7.48 -13.12 -5.43
C VAL A 44 -6.43 -14.08 -4.87
N ARG A 45 -5.16 -13.67 -4.83
CA ARG A 45 -4.12 -14.45 -4.17
C ARG A 45 -4.31 -14.39 -2.66
N GLN A 46 -3.97 -15.47 -1.96
CA GLN A 46 -4.00 -15.47 -0.50
C GLN A 46 -3.19 -14.30 0.10
N SER A 47 -1.97 -14.08 -0.41
CA SER A 47 -1.08 -13.01 0.06
C SER A 47 -1.68 -11.61 -0.09
N ASP A 48 -2.39 -11.36 -1.20
CA ASP A 48 -3.01 -10.05 -1.47
C ASP A 48 -4.21 -9.81 -0.56
N LEU A 49 -4.96 -10.87 -0.22
CA LEU A 49 -6.06 -10.81 0.72
C LEU A 49 -5.57 -10.53 2.15
N GLU A 50 -4.49 -11.19 2.57
CA GLU A 50 -3.86 -10.95 3.88
C GLU A 50 -3.34 -9.51 3.98
N GLN A 51 -2.66 -9.00 2.95
CA GLN A 51 -2.21 -7.60 2.91
C GLN A 51 -3.38 -6.61 3.00
N PHE A 52 -4.49 -6.92 2.33
CA PHE A 52 -5.68 -6.10 2.36
C PHE A 52 -6.33 -6.02 3.75
N LEU A 53 -6.30 -7.12 4.51
CA LEU A 53 -6.80 -7.16 5.88
C LEU A 53 -5.87 -6.38 6.81
N LYS A 54 -4.56 -6.64 6.74
CA LYS A 54 -3.54 -5.93 7.53
C LYS A 54 -3.60 -4.42 7.35
N ALA A 55 -3.81 -3.94 6.12
CA ALA A 55 -3.92 -2.51 5.82
C ALA A 55 -5.19 -1.85 6.41
N ARG A 56 -6.09 -2.62 7.01
CA ARG A 56 -7.39 -2.18 7.57
C ARG A 56 -7.63 -2.73 8.97
N GLU A 57 -6.64 -3.39 9.54
CA GLU A 57 -6.61 -3.63 10.97
C GLU A 57 -6.60 -2.25 11.61
N LEU A 58 -7.69 -1.93 12.32
CA LEU A 58 -7.69 -0.76 13.18
C LEU A 58 -6.79 -1.14 14.35
N GLU A 59 -5.75 -0.34 14.59
CA GLU A 59 -5.07 -0.34 15.89
C GLU A 59 -6.18 -0.15 16.92
N THR A 60 -6.43 -1.20 17.70
CA THR A 60 -7.44 -1.17 18.75
C THR A 60 -7.10 -0.04 19.72
N GLU A 61 -8.13 0.59 20.28
CA GLU A 61 -8.01 1.65 21.31
C GLU A 61 -7.00 1.28 22.42
N ASP A 62 -6.78 -0.01 22.66
CA ASP A 62 -5.78 -0.57 23.58
C ASP A 62 -4.33 -0.13 23.28
N GLU A 63 -3.94 0.04 22.02
CA GLU A 63 -2.58 0.50 21.65
C GLU A 63 -2.45 2.02 21.69
N LEU A 64 -3.51 2.75 21.35
CA LEU A 64 -3.56 4.21 21.47
C LEU A 64 -3.54 4.65 22.95
N ALA A 65 -4.25 3.92 23.83
CA ALA A 65 -4.21 4.13 25.27
C ALA A 65 -2.82 3.86 25.88
N ALA A 66 -2.06 2.92 25.31
CA ALA A 66 -0.70 2.62 25.76
C ALA A 66 0.33 3.70 25.37
N LEU A 67 0.11 4.40 24.24
CA LEU A 67 0.96 5.52 23.81
C LEU A 67 0.66 6.80 24.61
N ASP A 68 -0.62 7.09 24.89
CA ASP A 68 -1.01 8.24 25.73
C ASP A 68 -0.51 8.08 27.19
N ALA A 69 -0.54 6.87 27.75
CA ALA A 69 -0.02 6.59 29.10
C ALA A 69 1.52 6.72 29.20
N ALA A 70 2.24 6.52 28.09
CA ALA A 70 3.69 6.68 28.07
C ALA A 70 4.12 8.16 28.06
N GLU A 71 3.34 9.03 27.42
CA GLU A 71 3.62 10.48 27.36
C GLU A 71 3.44 11.19 28.71
N GLU A 72 2.49 10.75 29.55
CA GLU A 72 2.29 11.31 30.89
C GLU A 72 3.52 11.11 31.82
N SER A 73 4.28 10.03 31.62
CA SER A 73 5.46 9.72 32.43
C SER A 73 6.69 10.59 32.10
N LEU A 74 6.79 11.10 30.86
CA LEU A 74 7.90 11.94 30.39
C LEU A 74 7.71 13.42 30.77
N ALA A 75 6.47 13.86 31.05
CA ALA A 75 6.17 15.23 31.47
C ALA A 75 6.61 15.51 32.93
N THR A 76 6.61 14.51 33.81
CA THR A 76 7.04 14.68 35.22
C THR A 76 8.55 14.67 35.42
N ALA A 77 9.33 14.19 34.46
CA ALA A 77 10.80 14.10 34.58
C ALA A 77 11.55 15.39 34.18
N LYS A 78 10.91 16.34 33.48
CA LYS A 78 11.55 17.60 33.05
C LYS A 78 11.51 18.73 34.09
N LYS A 79 10.79 18.57 35.22
CA LYS A 79 10.66 19.63 36.25
C LYS A 79 11.75 19.60 37.33
N THR A 80 12.66 18.62 37.35
CA THR A 80 13.69 18.48 38.40
C THR A 80 15.12 18.82 37.98
N THR A 81 15.39 19.20 36.72
CA THR A 81 16.76 19.48 36.23
C THR A 81 17.07 20.96 35.97
N ALA A 82 16.35 21.90 36.62
CA ALA A 82 16.62 23.34 36.51
C ALA A 82 17.32 23.96 37.74
N ALA A 83 17.58 23.19 38.81
CA ALA A 83 18.13 23.72 40.06
C ALA A 83 19.45 23.04 40.47
N THR A 84 20.50 23.15 39.65
CA THR A 84 21.93 23.08 40.04
C THR A 84 22.73 23.64 38.85
N ALA A 85 22.83 24.96 38.72
CA ALA A 85 23.96 25.73 39.24
C ALA A 85 25.33 25.25 38.70
N THR A 86 25.77 25.91 37.63
CA THR A 86 27.09 26.55 37.52
C THR A 86 28.22 26.01 38.40
N ARG A 87 29.23 25.39 37.77
CA ARG A 87 30.66 25.73 37.93
C ARG A 87 31.51 24.87 37.00
N LYS A 88 32.54 25.50 36.41
CA LYS A 88 33.70 24.93 35.71
C LYS A 88 33.39 24.27 34.36
N SER A 89 34.16 24.40 33.29
CA SER A 89 35.40 25.12 32.92
C SER A 89 35.64 24.60 31.49
N ALA A 90 35.71 25.43 30.47
CA ALA A 90 36.99 25.90 29.92
C ALA A 90 38.04 24.77 29.74
N ALA A 91 38.46 24.60 28.47
CA ALA A 91 39.67 23.94 27.95
C ALA A 91 39.49 22.62 27.18
N GLU A 92 40.31 22.49 26.12
CA GLU A 92 40.67 21.28 25.35
C GLU A 92 39.79 21.00 24.12
N GLU A 93 39.96 21.63 22.95
CA GLU A 93 41.15 21.92 22.14
C GLU A 93 41.91 20.67 21.62
N LYS A 94 41.71 20.41 20.31
CA LYS A 94 42.60 19.77 19.33
C LYS A 94 43.05 18.33 19.60
N ARG A 95 42.75 17.42 18.66
CA ARG A 95 43.74 16.88 17.69
C ARG A 95 43.18 15.77 16.78
N LYS A 96 43.71 15.82 15.55
CA LYS A 96 43.95 14.73 14.58
C LYS A 96 42.72 14.18 13.85
N SER A 97 42.50 14.49 12.56
CA SER A 97 43.35 14.35 11.36
C SER A 97 43.71 12.90 11.01
N GLU A 98 43.51 12.59 9.72
CA GLU A 98 43.99 11.44 8.94
C GLU A 98 43.06 10.22 8.85
N ARG A 99 42.37 10.07 7.71
CA ARG A 99 42.61 9.04 6.67
C ARG A 99 41.39 8.98 5.72
N ALA A 100 41.39 9.70 4.61
CA ALA A 100 41.94 9.33 3.30
C ALA A 100 40.93 8.53 2.44
N GLU A 101 40.61 9.14 1.29
CA GLU A 101 40.26 8.52 -0.01
C GLU A 101 38.93 7.74 -0.12
N GLU A 102 37.93 8.34 -0.76
CA GLU A 102 37.41 7.90 -2.08
C GLU A 102 36.21 8.76 -2.52
N GLU A 103 36.49 9.75 -3.36
CA GLU A 103 35.59 10.23 -4.41
C GLU A 103 36.24 9.77 -5.73
N PRO A 104 35.52 9.40 -6.81
CA PRO A 104 34.45 10.24 -7.32
C PRO A 104 33.27 9.51 -8.01
N SER A 105 32.15 10.21 -8.19
CA SER A 105 31.76 10.68 -9.53
C SER A 105 30.24 10.95 -9.63
N PRO A 106 29.86 12.17 -10.02
CA PRO A 106 28.47 12.53 -10.33
C PRO A 106 28.16 12.17 -11.79
N ARG A 107 27.00 11.54 -12.03
CA ARG A 107 26.42 11.47 -13.38
C ARG A 107 24.98 11.96 -13.36
N SER A 108 24.86 13.20 -13.79
CA SER A 108 23.66 13.91 -14.19
C SER A 108 23.03 13.33 -15.45
N ALA A 109 21.70 13.43 -15.49
CA ALA A 109 20.80 13.73 -16.60
C ALA A 109 21.23 13.48 -18.07
N THR A 110 20.33 12.85 -18.84
CA THR A 110 19.76 13.29 -20.16
C THR A 110 19.03 12.09 -20.78
N GLU A 111 17.70 12.09 -20.92
CA GLU A 111 16.88 12.68 -21.99
C GLU A 111 16.96 11.95 -23.35
N LYS A 112 15.76 11.80 -23.98
CA LYS A 112 15.45 11.49 -25.40
C LYS A 112 15.34 10.00 -25.76
N LYS A 113 14.39 9.52 -26.60
CA LYS A 113 13.30 10.12 -27.41
C LYS A 113 12.65 8.98 -28.24
N ALA A 114 11.40 9.22 -28.68
CA ALA A 114 10.75 8.65 -29.88
C ALA A 114 10.34 7.16 -29.88
N ARG A 115 9.31 6.69 -30.62
CA ARG A 115 8.17 7.24 -31.42
C ARG A 115 7.49 5.99 -32.03
N LYS A 116 6.16 6.01 -32.16
CA LYS A 116 5.27 5.49 -33.26
C LYS A 116 3.98 4.97 -32.61
N LYS A 117 2.79 5.55 -32.80
CA LYS A 117 1.96 5.80 -34.02
C LYS A 117 1.65 4.53 -34.84
N SER A 118 0.48 3.96 -34.57
CA SER A 118 -0.52 3.45 -35.53
C SER A 118 -1.86 3.41 -34.76
N ALA A 119 -2.83 4.29 -34.99
CA ALA A 119 -3.73 4.37 -36.14
C ALA A 119 -4.44 3.03 -36.45
N SER A 120 -5.73 2.90 -36.09
CA SER A 120 -6.85 2.68 -37.04
C SER A 120 -8.17 2.24 -36.38
N SER A 121 -9.27 2.86 -36.85
CA SER A 121 -10.67 2.40 -36.98
C SER A 121 -11.36 1.74 -35.76
N SER A 122 -12.40 2.29 -35.13
CA SER A 122 -13.63 2.93 -35.64
C SER A 122 -14.34 2.13 -36.74
N SER A 123 -15.27 1.27 -36.32
CA SER A 123 -16.38 0.67 -37.08
C SER A 123 -17.42 0.26 -36.03
N ARG A 124 -18.37 1.12 -35.63
CA ARG A 124 -19.72 1.31 -36.18
C ARG A 124 -20.22 0.18 -37.10
N GLY A 125 -21.19 -0.59 -36.60
CA GLY A 125 -22.19 -1.24 -37.46
C GLY A 125 -22.55 -2.66 -37.04
N GLY A 126 -23.76 -2.84 -36.51
CA GLY A 126 -24.33 -4.18 -36.32
C GLY A 126 -25.41 -4.29 -35.25
N VAL A 127 -26.38 -3.37 -35.21
CA VAL A 127 -27.64 -3.64 -34.51
C VAL A 127 -28.55 -4.35 -35.51
N THR A 128 -28.63 -5.67 -35.43
CA THR A 128 -29.68 -6.43 -36.10
C THR A 128 -30.96 -6.35 -35.26
N PRO A 129 -32.11 -5.92 -35.81
CA PRO A 129 -33.37 -6.02 -35.10
C PRO A 129 -33.80 -7.50 -35.02
N PRO A 130 -34.43 -7.95 -33.92
CA PRO A 130 -34.97 -9.30 -33.83
C PRO A 130 -36.22 -9.43 -34.71
N THR A 131 -36.20 -10.43 -35.59
CA THR A 131 -37.32 -10.85 -36.43
C THR A 131 -38.49 -11.32 -35.56
N ALA A 132 -39.62 -10.61 -35.62
CA ALA A 132 -40.87 -11.07 -35.00
C ALA A 132 -41.40 -12.29 -35.78
N LYS A 133 -41.66 -13.40 -35.07
CA LYS A 133 -42.36 -14.56 -35.63
C LYS A 133 -43.84 -14.23 -35.78
N PRO A 134 -44.51 -14.59 -36.90
CA PRO A 134 -45.96 -14.54 -36.98
C PRO A 134 -46.56 -15.66 -36.13
N VAL A 135 -47.45 -15.29 -35.22
CA VAL A 135 -48.34 -16.22 -34.51
C VAL A 135 -49.40 -16.68 -35.52
N LYS A 136 -49.53 -17.99 -35.71
CA LYS A 136 -50.72 -18.60 -36.31
C LYS A 136 -51.62 -19.08 -35.20
#